data_AF-A0AAW6QBJ5-F1
#
_entry.id   AF-A0AAW6QBJ5-F1
#
_cell.length_a   1.000
_cell.length_b   1.000
_cell.length_c   1.000
_cell.angle_alpha   90.00
_cell.angle_beta   90.00
_cell.angle_gamma   90.00
#
_symmetry.space_group_name_H-M   'P 1'
#
loop_
_entity.id
_entity.type
_entity.pdbx_description
1 polymer ?
#
loop_
_entity_poly.entity_id
_entity_poly.type
_entity_poly.pdbx_seq_one_letter_code
_entity_poly.pdbx_strand_id
1 'polypeptide(L)' 'MSNTTAISNVFKLIEENHIKFVLLRFTNIKSKEHGVSLPVSAIDEDFFEDGKMFDGSSVEGWKAINKADM' A
#
# COMPACT_ATOMS: atom_id res chain seq x y z
N MET A 1 1.29 -15.97 -10.54
CA MET A 1 1.59 -15.29 -11.82
C MET A 1 1.54 -13.81 -11.53
N SER A 2 2.69 -13.16 -11.37
CA SER A 2 2.74 -11.70 -11.21
C SER A 2 2.20 -11.05 -12.48
N ASN A 3 1.33 -10.06 -12.32
CA ASN A 3 0.77 -9.32 -13.44
C ASN A 3 1.79 -8.26 -13.88
N THR A 4 2.94 -8.70 -14.42
CA THR A 4 4.12 -7.87 -14.76
C THR A 4 3.74 -6.66 -15.61
N THR A 5 2.77 -6.82 -16.52
CA THR A 5 2.22 -5.74 -17.35
C THR A 5 1.55 -4.65 -16.51
N ALA A 6 0.79 -5.02 -15.47
CA ALA A 6 0.12 -4.05 -14.60
C ALA A 6 1.13 -3.26 -13.76
N ILE A 7 2.14 -3.94 -13.20
CA ILE A 7 3.20 -3.29 -12.40
C ILE A 7 3.99 -2.30 -13.26
N SER A 8 4.40 -2.71 -14.47
CA SER A 8 5.09 -1.83 -15.42
C SER A 8 4.26 -0.58 -15.77
N ASN A 9 2.94 -0.71 -15.91
CA ASN A 9 2.07 0.44 -16.19
C ASN A 9 2.02 1.45 -15.02
N VAL A 10 2.12 0.99 -13.77
CA VAL A 10 2.19 1.88 -12.60
C VAL A 10 3.47 2.71 -12.62
N PHE A 11 4.62 2.09 -12.87
CA PHE A 11 5.90 2.81 -12.93
C PHE A 11 5.95 3.80 -14.10
N LYS A 12 5.42 3.43 -15.27
CA LYS A 12 5.26 4.37 -16.40
C LYS A 12 4.42 5.59 -16.01
N LEU A 13 3.28 5.38 -15.37
CA LEU A 13 2.41 6.47 -14.93
C LEU A 13 3.13 7.41 -13.95
N ILE A 14 3.92 6.86 -13.03
CA ILE A 14 4.72 7.61 -12.07
C ILE A 14 5.75 8.49 -12.77
N GLU A 15 6.50 7.93 -13.73
CA GLU A 15 7.54 8.64 -14.48
C GLU A 15 6.95 9.73 -15.37
N GLU A 16 5.92 9.40 -16.18
CA GLU A 16 5.28 10.30 -17.14
C GLU A 16 4.65 11.53 -16.46
N ASN A 17 4.12 11.36 -15.25
CA ASN A 17 3.43 12.43 -14.51
C ASN A 17 4.29 13.04 -13.40
N HIS A 18 5.57 12.66 -13.28
CA HIS A 18 6.48 13.10 -12.23
C HIS A 18 5.88 12.97 -10.81
N ILE A 19 5.19 11.85 -10.56
CA ILE A 19 4.48 11.61 -9.29
C ILE A 19 5.50 11.54 -8.15
N LYS A 20 5.21 12.28 -7.07
CA LYS A 20 6.07 12.33 -5.87
C LYS A 20 5.62 11.38 -4.77
N PHE A 21 4.31 11.13 -4.68
CA PHE A 21 3.68 10.37 -3.60
C PHE A 21 2.62 9.43 -4.16
N VAL A 22 2.50 8.27 -3.53
CA VAL A 22 1.41 7.32 -3.75
C VAL A 22 0.58 7.20 -2.47
N LEU A 23 -0.72 7.00 -2.63
CA LEU A 23 -1.63 6.75 -1.52
C LEU A 23 -2.09 5.29 -1.56
N LEU A 24 -1.63 4.49 -0.61
CA LEU A 24 -2.11 3.13 -0.40
C LEU A 24 -3.47 3.21 0.28
N ARG A 25 -4.52 2.67 -0.33
CA ARG A 25 -5.88 2.71 0.20
C ARG A 25 -6.36 1.31 0.53
N PHE A 26 -7.02 1.17 1.67
CA PHE A 26 -7.67 -0.08 2.07
C PHE A 26 -8.93 0.22 2.88
N THR A 27 -9.80 -0.78 3.03
CA THR A 27 -11.06 -0.65 3.74
C THR A 27 -11.10 -1.65 4.89
N ASN A 28 -11.47 -1.19 6.08
CA ASN A 28 -11.64 -2.08 7.23
C ASN A 28 -12.96 -2.86 7.18
N ILE A 29 -13.16 -3.77 8.15
CA ILE A 29 -14.38 -4.62 8.19
C ILE A 29 -15.69 -3.84 8.41
N LYS A 30 -15.59 -2.57 8.82
CA LYS A 30 -16.73 -1.66 9.00
C LYS A 30 -16.96 -0.77 7.78
N SER A 31 -16.36 -1.10 6.64
CA SER A 31 -16.43 -0.34 5.40
C SER A 31 -15.86 1.09 5.51
N LYS A 32 -15.00 1.36 6.51
CA LYS A 32 -14.27 2.62 6.62
C LYS A 32 -12.99 2.52 5.82
N GLU A 33 -12.79 3.50 4.95
CA GLU A 33 -11.58 3.64 4.16
C GLU A 33 -10.44 4.27 4.97
N HIS A 34 -9.23 3.76 4.76
CA HIS A 34 -7.98 4.24 5.34
C HIS A 34 -6.96 4.44 4.22
N GLY A 35 -6.02 5.36 4.46
CA GLY A 35 -5.01 5.72 3.49
C GLY A 35 -3.65 5.95 4.13
N VAL A 36 -2.58 5.43 3.52
CA VAL A 36 -1.19 5.68 3.91
C VAL A 36 -0.45 6.31 2.73
N SER A 37 0.03 7.53 2.92
CA SER A 37 0.83 8.25 1.92
C SER A 37 2.30 7.86 2.04
N LEU A 38 2.90 7.43 0.93
CA LEU A 38 4.32 7.11 0.85
C LEU A 38 5.00 7.90 -0.28
N PRO A 39 6.28 8.28 -0.13
CA PRO A 39 7.04 8.79 -1.26
C PRO A 39 7.23 7.67 -2.29
N VAL A 40 7.22 8.02 -3.57
CA VAL A 40 7.45 7.06 -4.67
C VAL A 40 8.79 6.32 -4.52
N SER A 41 9.79 6.95 -3.90
CA SER A 41 11.10 6.32 -3.63
C SER A 41 11.04 5.11 -2.69
N ALA A 42 9.91 4.87 -2.03
CA ALA A 42 9.69 3.70 -1.17
C ALA A 42 8.94 2.56 -1.88
N ILE A 43 8.68 2.68 -3.19
CA ILE A 43 7.94 1.72 -4.00
C ILE A 43 8.89 1.13 -5.05
N ASP A 44 9.12 -0.17 -4.99
CA ASP A 44 9.88 -0.97 -5.96
C ASP A 44 9.02 -2.16 -6.47
N GLU A 45 9.60 -3.05 -7.27
CA GLU A 45 8.86 -4.21 -7.79
C GLU A 45 8.48 -5.19 -6.66
N ASP A 46 9.39 -5.38 -5.69
CA ASP A 46 9.19 -6.27 -4.55
C ASP A 46 8.05 -5.79 -3.64
N PHE A 47 7.81 -4.48 -3.57
CA PHE A 47 6.67 -3.89 -2.86
C PHE A 47 5.32 -4.50 -3.26
N PHE A 48 5.14 -4.87 -4.52
CA PHE A 48 3.89 -5.44 -5.02
C PHE A 48 3.73 -6.93 -4.67
N GLU A 49 4.80 -7.61 -4.28
CA GLU A 49 4.80 -9.01 -3.85
C GLU A 49 4.76 -9.13 -2.32
N ASP A 50 5.62 -8.39 -1.63
CA ASP A 50 5.78 -8.47 -0.17
C ASP A 50 4.82 -7.55 0.59
N GLY A 51 4.37 -6.46 -0.07
CA GLY A 51 3.53 -5.45 0.53
C GLY A 51 4.24 -4.55 1.53
N LYS A 52 3.48 -3.64 2.14
CA LYS A 52 3.97 -2.72 3.18
C LYS A 52 3.43 -3.12 4.54
N MET A 53 4.34 -3.44 5.46
CA MET A 53 3.96 -3.65 6.86
C MET A 53 3.38 -2.39 7.50
N PHE A 54 2.31 -2.52 8.27
CA PHE A 54 1.66 -1.44 9.03
C PHE A 54 1.01 -1.95 10.33
N ASP A 55 0.72 -1.01 11.23
CA ASP A 55 0.05 -1.30 12.51
C ASP A 55 -1.47 -1.45 12.34
N GLY A 56 -1.95 -2.68 12.37
CA GLY A 56 -3.37 -3.03 12.34
C GLY A 56 -4.11 -2.85 13.66
N SER A 57 -3.42 -2.59 14.79
CA SER A 57 -4.08 -2.30 16.07
C SER A 57 -4.73 -0.91 16.09
N SER A 58 -4.22 -0.01 15.27
CA SER A 58 -4.81 1.31 15.01
C SER A 58 -6.00 1.26 14.04
N VAL A 59 -6.32 0.10 13.46
CA VAL A 59 -7.49 -0.08 12.58
C VAL A 59 -8.61 -0.79 13.33
N GLU A 60 -9.72 -0.08 13.49
CA GLU A 60 -10.88 -0.60 14.21
C GLU A 60 -11.38 -1.93 13.62
N GLY A 61 -11.38 -2.97 14.46
CA GLY A 61 -11.89 -4.30 14.12
C GLY A 61 -10.87 -5.27 13.52
N TRP A 62 -9.58 -4.93 13.47
CA TRP A 62 -8.55 -5.78 12.86
C TRP A 62 -7.70 -6.56 13.87
N LYS A 63 -6.81 -5.88 14.62
CA LYS A 63 -5.87 -6.54 15.55
C LYS A 63 -5.93 -5.92 16.94
N ALA A 64 -5.61 -6.73 17.94
CA ALA A 64 -5.32 -6.23 19.29
C ALA A 64 -3.86 -5.72 19.35
N ILE A 65 -3.56 -4.83 20.30
CA ILE A 65 -2.25 -4.18 20.47
C ILE A 65 -1.09 -5.20 20.54
N ASN A 66 -1.33 -6.38 21.12
CA ASN A 66 -0.30 -7.41 21.27
C ASN A 66 0.00 -8.23 20.00
N LYS A 67 -0.75 -8.02 18.91
CA LYS A 67 -0.56 -8.65 17.58
C LYS A 67 -0.81 -7.63 16.47
N ALA A 68 -0.26 -6.43 16.67
CA ALA A 68 -0.50 -5.23 15.88
C ALA A 68 0.00 -5.34 14.42
N ASP A 69 1.14 -6.00 14.20
CA ASP A 69 1.79 -6.04 12.90
C ASP A 69 0.96 -6.78 11.85
N MET A 70 0.79 -6.15 10.69
CA MET A 70 0.22 -6.72 9.47
C MET A 70 1.01 -6.31 8.23
#